data_AF-H2YGG2-F1
#
_entry.id   AF-H2YGG2-F1
#
_cell.length_a   1.000
_cell.length_b   1.000
_cell.length_c   1.000
_cell.angle_alpha   90.00
_cell.angle_beta   90.00
_cell.angle_gamma   90.00
#
_symmetry.space_group_name_H-M   'P 1'
#
loop_
_entity.id
_entity.type
_entity.pdbx_description
1 polymer ?
#
loop_
_entity_poly.entity_id
_entity_poly.type
_entity_poly.pdbx_seq_one_letter_code
_entity_poly.pdbx_strand_id
1 'polypeptide(L)'
;QMIKSVSQLISEEVGIGSSRFQNSLSVINTYAISDKGMQGTSFPTEVKELTKKIRTVLMATAAMKEHKDDPEMLIDLQCSLAKSYAENPELRKTWLESMARVHKKNGNYSEVSMCYIHIAALVSEYLKRKGMLSKGCSAFRLISPNVEKEESAMKEDTGMQDVPYNEDMLVDMLQNCAVALQQAERYELLSTIFSMIVPYYEKRRDFESLITIYDTLKLGYQRVLEVNRNGKRLLGIFFRVAFYGQNNFEEEDGKQYIYKEPKLTQLSEISQRLQYTYGTKYGSENVRLIQESGKVNRKELDPKLAYIQVTYVQPYFDEQEREQRTTYFEQQHNVRNFVFETPFTPGGRARGDIEEQWKRKTILTTSHSFPYVKKRIPITSMRSFELKPIEVALDEMTAKCNELEQLVIAERVDLKKLQLRLQGSVSVQVNAGPLAYAKAFLEDSKLHNHAANTVELLRGIFRKFVDLCGKALDINEQLITSNQQVYHESLNECYIRMAGELSQILHEQV
;
A
#
# COMPACT_ATOMS: atom_id res chain seq x y z
N GLN A 1 -2.99 29.37 -19.99
CA GLN A 1 -3.39 28.82 -21.30
C GLN A 1 -2.25 28.12 -22.06
N MET A 2 -1.17 28.80 -22.45
CA MET A 2 -0.06 28.16 -23.22
C MET A 2 0.50 26.89 -22.55
N ILE A 3 0.81 26.91 -21.25
CA ILE A 3 1.34 25.71 -20.55
C ILE A 3 0.35 24.54 -20.62
N LYS A 4 -0.95 24.81 -20.54
CA LYS A 4 -2.01 23.80 -20.64
C LYS A 4 -2.09 23.23 -22.06
N SER A 5 -2.13 24.08 -23.09
CA SER A 5 -2.12 23.64 -24.49
C SER A 5 -0.87 22.82 -24.80
N VAL A 6 0.31 23.27 -24.36
CA VAL A 6 1.56 22.53 -24.48
C VAL A 6 1.47 21.19 -23.75
N SER A 7 0.96 21.15 -22.51
CA SER A 7 0.81 19.90 -21.75
C SER A 7 -0.18 18.91 -22.39
N GLN A 8 -1.28 19.41 -22.97
CA GLN A 8 -2.30 18.61 -23.66
C GLN A 8 -1.77 18.06 -24.99
N LEU A 9 -1.16 18.91 -25.83
CA LEU A 9 -0.64 18.52 -27.14
C LEU A 9 0.56 17.56 -27.03
N ILE A 10 1.34 17.69 -25.97
CA ILE A 10 2.45 16.78 -25.68
C ILE A 10 1.95 15.38 -25.28
N SER A 11 0.76 15.27 -24.71
CA SER A 11 0.13 13.98 -24.39
C SER A 11 -0.31 13.19 -25.65
N GLU A 12 -0.34 13.84 -26.82
CA GLU A 12 -0.83 13.31 -28.10
C GLU A 12 0.30 12.95 -29.09
N GLU A 13 1.53 12.71 -28.61
CA GLU A 13 2.72 12.36 -29.41
C GLU A 13 3.12 13.38 -30.50
N VAL A 14 2.59 14.60 -30.46
CA VAL A 14 3.00 15.67 -31.38
C VAL A 14 4.44 16.09 -31.06
N GLY A 15 5.31 16.17 -32.08
CA GLY A 15 6.76 16.43 -31.99
C GLY A 15 7.18 17.82 -31.47
N ILE A 16 6.64 18.25 -30.33
CA ILE A 16 6.77 19.59 -29.72
C ILE A 16 8.15 19.77 -29.05
N GLY A 17 8.91 18.70 -28.86
CA GLY A 17 10.32 18.75 -28.42
C GLY A 17 11.33 19.17 -29.50
N SER A 18 10.89 19.57 -30.70
CA SER A 18 11.80 19.93 -31.79
C SER A 18 12.71 21.13 -31.44
N SER A 19 13.93 21.13 -32.00
CA SER A 19 14.87 22.27 -31.88
C SER A 19 14.24 23.59 -32.33
N ARG A 20 13.28 23.54 -33.27
CA ARG A 20 12.52 24.70 -33.73
C ARG A 20 11.65 25.31 -32.63
N PHE A 21 10.98 24.50 -31.81
CA PHE A 21 10.16 25.00 -30.71
C PHE A 21 11.04 25.64 -29.61
N GLN A 22 12.17 25.02 -29.29
CA GLN A 22 13.15 25.59 -28.35
C GLN A 22 13.73 26.92 -28.85
N ASN A 23 13.98 27.02 -30.16
CA ASN A 23 14.43 28.27 -30.80
C ASN A 23 13.33 29.34 -30.76
N SER A 24 12.06 28.99 -30.97
CA SER A 24 10.95 29.95 -30.82
C SER A 24 10.87 30.50 -29.38
N LEU A 25 11.07 29.66 -28.37
CA LEU A 25 11.10 30.09 -26.97
C LEU A 25 12.29 31.02 -26.67
N SER A 26 13.47 30.76 -27.25
CA SER A 26 14.62 31.66 -27.06
C SER A 26 14.42 33.01 -27.75
N VAL A 27 13.77 33.04 -28.92
CA VAL A 27 13.40 34.27 -29.63
C VAL A 27 12.40 35.09 -28.80
N ILE A 28 11.36 34.47 -28.24
CA ILE A 28 10.38 35.17 -27.38
C ILE A 28 11.06 35.80 -26.15
N ASN A 29 11.95 35.05 -25.50
CA ASN A 29 12.68 35.56 -24.34
C ASN A 29 13.62 36.72 -24.73
N THR A 30 14.25 36.64 -25.90
CA THR A 30 15.10 37.73 -26.43
C THR A 30 14.27 38.98 -26.72
N TYR A 31 13.09 38.82 -27.33
CA TYR A 31 12.18 39.93 -27.61
C TYR A 31 11.76 40.65 -26.33
N ALA A 32 11.31 39.88 -25.31
CA ALA A 32 10.90 40.42 -24.02
C ALA A 32 12.02 41.18 -23.27
N ILE A 33 13.28 40.78 -23.45
CA ILE A 33 14.44 41.45 -22.86
C ILE A 33 14.90 42.66 -23.71
N SER A 34 14.74 42.61 -25.02
CA SER A 34 15.21 43.66 -25.93
C SER A 34 14.26 44.85 -26.04
N ASP A 35 12.99 44.68 -25.69
CA ASP A 35 11.97 45.73 -25.78
C ASP A 35 12.14 46.76 -24.64
N LYS A 36 12.66 47.94 -25.00
CA LYS A 36 12.89 49.06 -24.07
C LYS A 36 11.62 49.58 -23.40
N GLY A 37 10.45 49.45 -24.06
CA GLY A 37 9.16 49.87 -23.49
C GLY A 37 8.66 48.93 -22.39
N MET A 38 9.09 47.67 -22.41
CA MET A 38 8.64 46.64 -21.47
C MET A 38 9.59 46.43 -20.28
N GLN A 39 10.81 46.98 -20.33
CA GLN A 39 11.81 46.84 -19.24
C GLN A 39 11.34 47.41 -17.89
N GLY A 40 10.40 48.34 -17.87
CA GLY A 40 9.81 48.90 -16.65
C GLY A 40 8.66 48.09 -16.04
N THR A 41 8.31 46.93 -16.64
CA THR A 41 7.14 46.10 -16.24
C THR A 41 7.57 44.73 -15.71
N SER A 42 6.63 43.95 -15.15
CA SER A 42 6.87 42.55 -14.75
C SER A 42 6.97 41.58 -15.95
N PHE A 43 6.65 42.04 -17.16
CA PHE A 43 6.52 41.22 -18.36
C PHE A 43 7.78 40.39 -18.69
N PRO A 44 9.01 40.94 -18.69
CA PRO A 44 10.21 40.14 -18.98
C PRO A 44 10.43 38.99 -17.98
N THR A 45 10.11 39.24 -16.71
CA THR A 45 10.21 38.24 -15.63
C THR A 45 9.15 37.14 -15.80
N GLU A 46 7.92 37.53 -16.13
CA GLU A 46 6.82 36.58 -16.40
C GLU A 46 7.09 35.71 -17.63
N VAL A 47 7.62 36.28 -18.72
CA VAL A 47 8.01 35.54 -19.93
C VAL A 47 9.14 34.55 -19.64
N LYS A 48 10.11 34.93 -18.82
CA LYS A 48 11.21 34.05 -18.39
C LYS A 48 10.68 32.87 -17.55
N GLU A 49 9.80 33.13 -16.59
CA GLU A 49 9.18 32.09 -15.76
C GLU A 49 8.27 31.17 -16.58
N LEU A 50 7.49 31.71 -17.52
CA LEU A 50 6.68 30.93 -18.45
C LEU A 50 7.56 30.01 -19.31
N THR A 51 8.65 30.55 -19.88
CA THR A 51 9.59 29.77 -20.70
C THR A 51 10.26 28.65 -19.90
N LYS A 52 10.65 28.93 -18.65
CA LYS A 52 11.18 27.94 -17.72
C LYS A 52 10.18 26.81 -17.47
N LYS A 53 8.92 27.15 -17.16
CA LYS A 53 7.85 26.17 -16.96
C LYS A 53 7.60 25.32 -18.21
N ILE A 54 7.58 25.92 -19.40
CA ILE A 54 7.43 25.18 -20.67
C ILE A 54 8.61 24.21 -20.88
N ARG A 55 9.85 24.66 -20.64
CA ARG A 55 11.03 23.77 -20.73
C ARG A 55 10.96 22.62 -19.74
N THR A 56 10.50 22.86 -18.52
CA THR A 56 10.28 21.78 -17.53
C THR A 56 9.27 20.75 -18.03
N VAL A 57 8.14 21.15 -18.61
CA VAL A 57 7.19 20.20 -19.24
C VAL A 57 7.87 19.40 -20.34
N LEU A 58 8.60 20.06 -21.25
CA LEU A 58 9.25 19.39 -22.38
C LEU A 58 10.29 18.36 -21.93
N MET A 59 11.14 18.71 -20.95
CA MET A 59 12.12 17.77 -20.39
C MET A 59 11.43 16.61 -19.67
N ALA A 60 10.42 16.90 -18.86
CA ALA A 60 9.66 15.88 -18.16
C ALA A 60 8.97 14.92 -19.14
N THR A 61 8.43 15.40 -20.26
CA THR A 61 7.79 14.51 -21.23
C THR A 61 8.79 13.76 -22.11
N ALA A 62 9.94 14.34 -22.43
CA ALA A 62 11.01 13.58 -23.07
C ALA A 62 11.39 12.36 -22.20
N ALA A 63 11.59 12.57 -20.89
CA ALA A 63 11.82 11.50 -19.93
C ALA A 63 10.62 10.51 -19.87
N MET A 64 9.37 10.99 -19.86
CA MET A 64 8.19 10.09 -19.89
C MET A 64 8.17 9.20 -21.14
N LYS A 65 8.60 9.70 -22.30
CA LYS A 65 8.66 8.93 -23.54
C LYS A 65 9.73 7.84 -23.49
N GLU A 66 10.88 8.13 -22.89
CA GLU A 66 11.97 7.17 -22.68
C GLU A 66 11.56 6.05 -21.70
N HIS A 67 10.66 6.36 -20.76
CA HIS A 67 10.16 5.43 -19.75
C HIS A 67 8.74 4.91 -20.03
N LYS A 68 8.25 4.98 -21.27
CA LYS A 68 6.88 4.55 -21.62
C LYS A 68 6.58 3.07 -21.28
N ASP A 69 7.62 2.24 -21.28
CA ASP A 69 7.53 0.80 -21.02
C ASP A 69 7.68 0.45 -19.52
N ASP A 70 7.99 1.44 -18.67
CA ASP A 70 8.02 1.33 -17.20
C ASP A 70 6.84 2.14 -16.61
N PRO A 71 5.69 1.50 -16.36
CA PRO A 71 4.47 2.20 -15.97
C PRO A 71 4.61 2.90 -14.60
N GLU A 72 5.40 2.34 -13.68
CA GLU A 72 5.63 2.98 -12.39
C GLU A 72 6.52 4.22 -12.50
N MET A 73 7.58 4.16 -13.31
CA MET A 73 8.42 5.34 -13.56
C MET A 73 7.66 6.45 -14.30
N LEU A 74 6.84 6.08 -15.29
CA LEU A 74 5.98 7.03 -16.00
C LEU A 74 5.06 7.79 -15.03
N ILE A 75 4.42 7.06 -14.10
CA ILE A 75 3.56 7.66 -13.07
C ILE A 75 4.36 8.52 -12.08
N ASP A 76 5.58 8.12 -11.71
CA ASP A 76 6.44 8.94 -10.84
C ASP A 76 6.82 10.27 -11.50
N LEU A 77 7.19 10.26 -12.77
CA LEU A 77 7.49 11.46 -13.55
C LEU A 77 6.25 12.36 -13.67
N GLN A 78 5.08 11.79 -13.95
CA GLN A 78 3.82 12.54 -14.00
C GLN A 78 3.48 13.16 -12.65
N CYS A 79 3.65 12.42 -11.56
CA CYS A 79 3.41 12.91 -10.21
C CYS A 79 4.38 14.02 -9.81
N SER A 80 5.66 13.89 -10.15
CA SER A 80 6.69 14.91 -9.91
C SER A 80 6.34 16.21 -10.65
N LEU A 81 5.97 16.10 -11.93
CA LEU A 81 5.54 17.24 -12.73
C LEU A 81 4.25 17.87 -12.18
N ALA A 82 3.27 17.05 -11.80
CA ALA A 82 2.05 17.52 -11.14
C ALA A 82 2.35 18.28 -9.85
N LYS A 83 3.32 17.84 -9.05
CA LYS A 83 3.73 18.49 -7.80
C LYS A 83 4.41 19.83 -8.04
N SER A 84 5.17 19.96 -9.13
CA SER A 84 5.76 21.25 -9.54
C SER A 84 4.71 22.33 -9.83
N TYR A 85 3.46 21.91 -10.09
CA TYR A 85 2.31 22.78 -10.32
C TYR A 85 1.34 22.85 -9.13
N ALA A 86 1.73 22.47 -7.91
CA ALA A 86 0.85 22.52 -6.74
C ALA A 86 0.26 23.92 -6.47
N GLU A 87 0.96 24.99 -6.88
CA GLU A 87 0.50 26.38 -6.77
C GLU A 87 -0.50 26.79 -7.88
N ASN A 88 -0.62 26.00 -8.96
CA ASN A 88 -1.56 26.25 -10.07
C ASN A 88 -2.61 25.13 -10.13
N PRO A 89 -3.83 25.37 -9.62
CA PRO A 89 -4.84 24.32 -9.47
C PRO A 89 -5.25 23.65 -10.80
N GLU A 90 -5.31 24.42 -11.89
CA GLU A 90 -5.73 23.93 -13.20
C GLU A 90 -4.71 22.93 -13.79
N LEU A 91 -3.42 23.26 -13.70
CA LEU A 91 -2.35 22.37 -14.16
C LEU A 91 -2.23 21.14 -13.27
N ARG A 92 -2.31 21.31 -11.94
CA ARG A 92 -2.33 20.20 -10.97
C ARG A 92 -3.47 19.23 -11.29
N LYS A 93 -4.69 19.73 -11.52
CA LYS A 93 -5.86 18.94 -11.92
C LYS A 93 -5.62 18.19 -13.23
N THR A 94 -5.12 18.87 -14.26
CA THR A 94 -4.88 18.27 -15.59
C THR A 94 -3.94 17.06 -15.49
N TRP A 95 -2.87 17.16 -14.69
CA TRP A 95 -1.94 16.04 -14.48
C TRP A 95 -2.54 14.91 -13.65
N LEU A 96 -3.30 15.22 -12.58
CA LEU A 96 -4.00 14.20 -11.80
C LEU A 96 -5.04 13.45 -12.65
N GLU A 97 -5.75 14.13 -13.55
CA GLU A 97 -6.67 13.50 -14.51
C GLU A 97 -5.92 12.61 -15.53
N SER A 98 -4.74 13.04 -15.98
CA SER A 98 -3.86 12.21 -16.81
C SER A 98 -3.45 10.92 -16.10
N MET A 99 -2.99 11.03 -14.85
CA MET A 99 -2.63 9.89 -14.00
C MET A 99 -3.82 8.95 -13.76
N ALA A 100 -5.01 9.51 -13.49
CA ALA A 100 -6.24 8.72 -13.34
C ALA A 100 -6.58 7.91 -14.60
N ARG A 101 -6.40 8.48 -15.80
CA ARG A 101 -6.60 7.76 -17.07
C ARG A 101 -5.63 6.60 -17.24
N VAL A 102 -4.35 6.80 -16.92
CA VAL A 102 -3.34 5.72 -16.97
C VAL A 102 -3.68 4.62 -15.98
N HIS A 103 -4.03 4.96 -14.74
CA HIS A 103 -4.43 3.97 -13.72
C HIS A 103 -5.69 3.22 -14.12
N LYS A 104 -6.68 3.88 -14.69
CA LYS A 104 -7.90 3.25 -15.18
C LYS A 104 -7.61 2.24 -16.30
N LYS A 105 -6.73 2.59 -17.26
CA LYS A 105 -6.28 1.67 -18.31
C LYS A 105 -5.61 0.42 -17.74
N ASN A 106 -4.90 0.57 -16.62
CA ASN A 106 -4.18 -0.50 -15.95
C ASN A 106 -5.02 -1.23 -14.88
N GLY A 107 -6.31 -0.90 -14.72
CA GLY A 107 -7.19 -1.51 -13.71
C GLY A 107 -6.89 -1.14 -12.25
N ASN A 108 -6.13 -0.07 -12.02
CA ASN A 108 -5.68 0.39 -10.71
C ASN A 108 -6.70 1.34 -10.05
N TYR A 109 -7.91 0.86 -9.76
CA TYR A 109 -9.03 1.71 -9.35
C TYR A 109 -8.84 2.42 -7.99
N SER A 110 -8.08 1.83 -7.06
CA SER A 110 -7.71 2.52 -5.82
C SER A 110 -6.95 3.82 -6.11
N GLU A 111 -5.99 3.77 -7.02
CA GLU A 111 -5.17 4.92 -7.39
C GLU A 111 -5.96 5.93 -8.24
N VAL A 112 -6.91 5.46 -9.08
CA VAL A 112 -7.90 6.33 -9.76
C VAL A 112 -8.71 7.12 -8.74
N SER A 113 -9.27 6.45 -7.73
CA SER A 113 -10.08 7.09 -6.69
C SER A 113 -9.28 8.17 -5.95
N MET A 114 -8.02 7.89 -5.62
CA MET A 114 -7.15 8.88 -4.98
C MET A 114 -6.86 10.08 -5.88
N CYS A 115 -6.66 9.89 -7.19
CA CYS A 115 -6.47 11.02 -8.11
C CYS A 115 -7.69 11.96 -8.12
N TYR A 116 -8.91 11.41 -8.18
CA TYR A 116 -10.13 12.23 -8.13
C TYR A 116 -10.36 12.88 -6.76
N ILE A 117 -10.04 12.18 -5.67
CA ILE A 117 -10.12 12.75 -4.32
C ILE A 117 -9.16 13.94 -4.16
N HIS A 118 -7.93 13.84 -4.67
CA HIS A 118 -6.98 14.95 -4.69
C HIS A 118 -7.51 16.13 -5.53
N ILE A 119 -8.13 15.86 -6.70
CA ILE A 119 -8.75 16.91 -7.54
C ILE A 119 -9.91 17.61 -6.81
N ALA A 120 -10.82 16.85 -6.18
CA ALA A 120 -11.95 17.40 -5.44
C ALA A 120 -11.47 18.22 -4.24
N ALA A 121 -10.43 17.77 -3.53
CA ALA A 121 -9.85 18.50 -2.42
C ALA A 121 -9.17 19.81 -2.84
N LEU A 122 -8.48 19.80 -3.98
CA LEU A 122 -7.87 20.98 -4.57
C LEU A 122 -8.93 22.05 -4.91
N VAL A 123 -10.04 21.64 -5.54
CA VAL A 123 -11.15 22.54 -5.87
C VAL A 123 -11.88 23.01 -4.62
N SER A 124 -12.06 22.13 -3.63
CA SER A 124 -12.65 22.48 -2.33
C SER A 124 -11.81 23.53 -1.58
N GLU A 125 -10.49 23.42 -1.58
CA GLU A 125 -9.60 24.44 -0.98
C GLU A 125 -9.63 25.76 -1.74
N TYR A 126 -9.72 25.72 -3.07
CA TYR A 126 -9.91 26.91 -3.89
C TYR A 126 -11.21 27.65 -3.52
N LEU A 127 -12.34 26.94 -3.46
CA LEU A 127 -13.64 27.51 -3.11
C LEU A 127 -13.67 28.04 -1.67
N LYS A 128 -13.02 27.36 -0.72
CA LYS A 128 -12.85 27.85 0.66
C LYS A 128 -12.11 29.19 0.69
N ARG A 129 -11.02 29.34 -0.06
CA ARG A 129 -10.24 30.60 -0.10
C ARG A 129 -11.00 31.74 -0.76
N LYS A 130 -11.90 31.44 -1.68
CA LYS A 130 -12.87 32.42 -2.24
C LYS A 130 -14.02 32.74 -1.28
N GLY A 131 -14.06 32.15 -0.09
CA GLY A 131 -15.14 32.35 0.90
C GLY A 131 -16.44 31.62 0.55
N MET A 132 -16.44 30.71 -0.42
CA MET A 132 -17.63 29.98 -0.87
C MET A 132 -17.90 28.72 -0.05
N LEU A 133 -16.88 28.15 0.61
CA LEU A 133 -16.98 26.97 1.48
C LEU A 133 -16.34 27.20 2.84
N SER A 134 -16.85 26.53 3.87
CA SER A 134 -16.29 26.57 5.23
C SER A 134 -15.10 25.62 5.43
N LYS A 135 -15.07 24.50 4.70
CA LYS A 135 -14.00 23.50 4.75
C LYS A 135 -13.40 23.29 3.36
N GLY A 136 -12.11 22.97 3.35
CA GLY A 136 -11.31 22.73 2.16
C GLY A 136 -10.67 21.35 2.24
N CYS A 137 -9.35 21.26 2.07
CA CYS A 137 -8.64 19.96 2.08
C CYS A 137 -8.83 19.15 3.38
N SER A 138 -9.04 19.79 4.53
CA SER A 138 -9.25 19.12 5.81
C SER A 138 -10.49 18.21 5.85
N ALA A 139 -11.48 18.45 4.99
CA ALA A 139 -12.66 17.57 4.86
C ALA A 139 -12.30 16.18 4.31
N PHE A 140 -11.17 16.06 3.60
CA PHE A 140 -10.73 14.82 2.96
C PHE A 140 -9.73 14.02 3.81
N ARG A 141 -9.33 14.55 4.98
CA ARG A 141 -8.34 13.91 5.86
C ARG A 141 -8.73 12.50 6.29
N LEU A 142 -10.02 12.27 6.56
CA LEU A 142 -10.54 10.95 6.95
C LEU A 142 -10.46 9.93 5.80
N ILE A 143 -10.49 10.40 4.56
CA ILE A 143 -10.33 9.56 3.36
C ILE A 143 -8.86 9.27 3.14
N SER A 144 -8.00 10.29 3.15
CA SER A 144 -6.55 10.07 3.06
C SER A 144 -5.76 11.21 3.71
N PRO A 145 -4.78 10.90 4.58
CA PRO A 145 -3.92 11.91 5.18
C PRO A 145 -2.97 12.56 4.15
N ASN A 146 -2.78 11.93 2.98
CA ASN A 146 -1.94 12.47 1.91
C ASN A 146 -2.53 13.75 1.31
N VAL A 147 -3.87 13.83 1.23
CA VAL A 147 -4.58 14.89 0.53
C VAL A 147 -4.39 16.24 1.22
N GLU A 148 -4.67 16.30 2.53
CA GLU A 148 -4.53 17.52 3.32
C GLU A 148 -3.09 18.05 3.27
N LYS A 149 -2.10 17.16 3.33
CA LYS A 149 -0.69 17.55 3.29
C LYS A 149 -0.27 18.14 1.94
N GLU A 150 -0.78 17.60 0.82
CA GLU A 150 -0.31 17.98 -0.52
C GLU A 150 -1.09 19.13 -1.14
N GLU A 151 -2.43 19.15 -1.02
CA GLU A 151 -3.26 20.09 -1.78
C GLU A 151 -3.52 21.41 -1.02
N SER A 152 -3.13 21.49 0.25
CA SER A 152 -3.23 22.74 1.04
C SER A 152 -2.23 23.82 0.62
N ALA A 153 -1.23 23.49 -0.21
CA ALA A 153 -0.11 24.36 -0.60
C ALA A 153 -0.45 25.45 -1.63
N MET A 154 -1.71 25.54 -2.07
CA MET A 154 -2.17 26.55 -3.02
C MET A 154 -1.79 27.98 -2.55
N LYS A 155 -1.53 28.93 -3.47
CA LYS A 155 -1.28 30.36 -3.15
C LYS A 155 -2.34 31.25 -3.80
N GLU A 156 -2.71 32.35 -3.14
CA GLU A 156 -3.84 33.23 -3.55
C GLU A 156 -3.59 33.98 -4.87
N ASP A 157 -2.34 34.36 -5.17
CA ASP A 157 -2.05 35.31 -6.27
C ASP A 157 -1.73 34.70 -7.64
N THR A 158 -1.42 33.40 -7.75
CA THR A 158 -0.98 32.81 -9.02
C THR A 158 -2.11 32.09 -9.76
N GLY A 159 -2.87 32.82 -10.57
CA GLY A 159 -3.79 32.24 -11.57
C GLY A 159 -5.19 31.88 -11.06
N MET A 160 -5.61 32.39 -9.90
CA MET A 160 -6.95 32.23 -9.34
C MET A 160 -8.04 33.10 -10.00
N GLN A 161 -7.72 33.88 -11.04
CA GLN A 161 -8.67 34.81 -11.66
C GLN A 161 -9.42 34.21 -12.86
N ASP A 162 -8.90 33.14 -13.47
CA ASP A 162 -9.42 32.64 -14.77
C ASP A 162 -10.27 31.36 -14.69
N VAL A 163 -10.39 30.72 -13.52
CA VAL A 163 -11.10 29.42 -13.41
C VAL A 163 -12.42 29.56 -12.64
N PRO A 164 -13.59 29.41 -13.32
CA PRO A 164 -14.90 29.58 -12.71
C PRO A 164 -15.34 28.32 -11.95
N TYR A 165 -14.48 27.77 -11.07
CA TYR A 165 -14.92 26.69 -10.18
C TYR A 165 -16.07 27.19 -9.32
N ASN A 166 -17.12 26.39 -9.24
CA ASN A 166 -18.29 26.65 -8.41
C ASN A 166 -18.68 25.38 -7.63
N GLU A 167 -19.66 25.52 -6.76
CA GLU A 167 -20.13 24.43 -5.90
C GLU A 167 -20.70 23.25 -6.71
N ASP A 168 -21.35 23.52 -7.84
CA ASP A 168 -21.95 22.49 -8.72
C ASP A 168 -20.86 21.59 -9.31
N MET A 169 -19.78 22.18 -9.82
CA MET A 169 -18.62 21.45 -10.31
C MET A 169 -17.94 20.61 -9.22
N LEU A 170 -17.89 21.12 -7.99
CA LEU A 170 -17.33 20.34 -6.87
C LEU A 170 -18.22 19.12 -6.56
N VAL A 171 -19.54 19.28 -6.59
CA VAL A 171 -20.48 18.16 -6.37
C VAL A 171 -20.31 17.09 -7.46
N ASP A 172 -20.20 17.47 -8.73
CA ASP A 172 -19.92 16.53 -9.82
C ASP A 172 -18.59 15.77 -9.60
N MET A 173 -17.55 16.46 -9.13
CA MET A 173 -16.27 15.83 -8.81
C MET A 173 -16.38 14.86 -7.62
N LEU A 174 -17.13 15.21 -6.58
CA LEU A 174 -17.38 14.34 -5.43
C LEU A 174 -18.20 13.11 -5.83
N GLN A 175 -19.18 13.24 -6.72
CA GLN A 175 -19.90 12.09 -7.27
C GLN A 175 -18.96 11.17 -8.07
N ASN A 176 -18.06 11.73 -8.89
CA ASN A 176 -17.02 10.95 -9.57
C ASN A 176 -16.09 10.22 -8.58
N CYS A 177 -15.79 10.83 -7.43
CA CYS A 177 -15.05 10.16 -6.35
C CYS A 177 -15.83 8.95 -5.80
N ALA A 178 -17.14 9.10 -5.56
CA ALA A 178 -17.98 8.01 -5.07
C ALA A 178 -17.99 6.82 -6.05
N VAL A 179 -18.17 7.08 -7.35
CA VAL A 179 -18.12 6.04 -8.39
C VAL A 179 -16.76 5.34 -8.42
N ALA A 180 -15.66 6.10 -8.36
CA ALA A 180 -14.32 5.53 -8.36
C ALA A 180 -14.02 4.71 -7.09
N LEU A 181 -14.54 5.12 -5.92
CA LEU A 181 -14.42 4.38 -4.66
C LEU A 181 -15.18 3.05 -4.72
N GLN A 182 -16.37 3.01 -5.34
CA GLN A 182 -17.10 1.78 -5.57
C GLN A 182 -16.33 0.83 -6.49
N GLN A 183 -15.77 1.33 -7.59
CA GLN A 183 -14.91 0.54 -8.49
C GLN A 183 -13.63 0.04 -7.80
N ALA A 184 -13.13 0.78 -6.81
CA ALA A 184 -11.99 0.39 -5.98
C ALA A 184 -12.35 -0.55 -4.81
N GLU A 185 -13.64 -0.92 -4.66
CA GLU A 185 -14.16 -1.74 -3.57
C GLU A 185 -13.91 -1.16 -2.16
N ARG A 186 -13.87 0.18 -2.07
CA ARG A 186 -13.66 0.96 -0.82
C ARG A 186 -14.96 1.63 -0.37
N TYR A 187 -15.97 0.81 -0.13
CA TYR A 187 -17.33 1.23 0.13
C TYR A 187 -17.47 2.03 1.44
N GLU A 188 -16.62 1.74 2.44
CA GLU A 188 -16.62 2.39 3.76
C GLU A 188 -16.41 3.92 3.67
N LEU A 189 -15.74 4.39 2.61
CA LEU A 189 -15.41 5.81 2.40
C LEU A 189 -16.55 6.61 1.76
N LEU A 190 -17.59 5.94 1.24
CA LEU A 190 -18.73 6.60 0.58
C LEU A 190 -19.46 7.55 1.53
N SER A 191 -19.58 7.16 2.80
CA SER A 191 -20.21 7.98 3.84
C SER A 191 -19.54 9.35 3.98
N THR A 192 -18.21 9.39 3.93
CA THR A 192 -17.44 10.62 4.06
C THR A 192 -17.64 11.51 2.84
N ILE A 193 -17.62 10.94 1.62
CA ILE A 193 -17.91 11.69 0.38
C ILE A 193 -19.33 12.26 0.41
N PHE A 194 -20.33 11.43 0.69
CA PHE A 194 -21.72 11.86 0.68
C PHE A 194 -22.04 12.88 1.78
N SER A 195 -21.38 12.80 2.94
CA SER A 195 -21.53 13.82 3.98
C SER A 195 -21.13 15.24 3.52
N MET A 196 -20.27 15.35 2.50
CA MET A 196 -19.90 16.63 1.90
C MET A 196 -20.90 17.11 0.84
N ILE A 197 -21.67 16.19 0.23
CA ILE A 197 -22.62 16.49 -0.85
C ILE A 197 -24.04 16.75 -0.30
N VAL A 198 -24.46 16.04 0.75
CA VAL A 198 -25.84 16.12 1.28
C VAL A 198 -26.30 17.56 1.58
N PRO A 199 -25.52 18.42 2.27
CA PRO A 199 -25.96 19.79 2.57
C PRO A 199 -26.28 20.64 1.34
N TYR A 200 -25.59 20.39 0.22
CA TYR A 200 -25.80 21.08 -1.04
C TYR A 200 -27.19 20.77 -1.62
N TYR A 201 -27.59 19.49 -1.63
CA TYR A 201 -28.90 19.08 -2.15
C TYR A 201 -30.04 19.45 -1.21
N GLU A 202 -29.82 19.40 0.11
CA GLU A 202 -30.80 19.87 1.10
C GLU A 202 -31.13 21.36 0.93
N LYS A 203 -30.09 22.20 0.76
CA LYS A 203 -30.26 23.65 0.50
C LYS A 203 -31.07 23.93 -0.77
N ARG A 204 -30.91 23.08 -1.79
CA ARG A 204 -31.63 23.16 -3.08
C ARG A 204 -33.00 22.47 -3.06
N ARG A 205 -33.33 21.71 -2.01
CA ARG A 205 -34.53 20.87 -1.92
C ARG A 205 -34.61 19.84 -3.06
N ASP A 206 -33.46 19.35 -3.50
CA ASP A 206 -33.35 18.30 -4.51
C ASP A 206 -33.45 16.93 -3.83
N PHE A 207 -34.69 16.51 -3.56
CA PHE A 207 -34.96 15.27 -2.84
C PHE A 207 -34.69 14.02 -3.68
N GLU A 208 -34.71 14.11 -5.02
CA GLU A 208 -34.39 12.99 -5.91
C GLU A 208 -32.91 12.63 -5.83
N SER A 209 -32.03 13.63 -5.86
CA SER A 209 -30.59 13.43 -5.65
C SER A 209 -30.28 12.89 -4.25
N LEU A 210 -31.01 13.36 -3.22
CA LEU A 210 -30.86 12.84 -1.86
C LEU A 210 -31.24 11.36 -1.76
N ILE A 211 -32.36 10.94 -2.35
CA ILE A 211 -32.77 9.52 -2.41
C ILE A 211 -31.65 8.69 -3.06
N THR A 212 -31.14 9.15 -4.20
CA THR A 212 -30.07 8.46 -4.94
C THR A 212 -28.79 8.29 -4.10
N ILE A 213 -28.39 9.32 -3.35
CA ILE A 213 -27.25 9.26 -2.43
C ILE A 213 -27.46 8.21 -1.34
N TYR A 214 -28.61 8.26 -0.66
CA TYR A 214 -28.88 7.35 0.45
C TYR A 214 -29.05 5.90 -0.02
N ASP A 215 -29.64 5.66 -1.20
CA ASP A 215 -29.71 4.34 -1.81
C ASP A 215 -28.33 3.80 -2.20
N THR A 216 -27.47 4.66 -2.75
CA THR A 216 -26.08 4.29 -3.08
C THR A 216 -25.28 3.95 -1.82
N LEU A 217 -25.46 4.70 -0.74
CA LEU A 217 -24.82 4.43 0.55
C LEU A 217 -25.31 3.13 1.18
N LYS A 218 -26.63 2.88 1.14
CA LYS A 218 -27.24 1.61 1.59
C LYS A 218 -26.63 0.44 0.83
N LEU A 219 -26.56 0.51 -0.50
CA LEU A 219 -25.94 -0.53 -1.32
C LEU A 219 -24.45 -0.71 -0.98
N GLY A 220 -23.74 0.39 -0.74
CA GLY A 220 -22.34 0.37 -0.28
C GLY A 220 -22.16 -0.45 0.99
N TYR A 221 -22.95 -0.19 2.04
CA TYR A 221 -22.87 -0.97 3.28
C TYR A 221 -23.32 -2.42 3.13
N GLN A 222 -24.31 -2.69 2.27
CA GLN A 222 -24.66 -4.07 1.91
C GLN A 222 -23.47 -4.81 1.28
N ARG A 223 -22.69 -4.13 0.42
CA ARG A 223 -21.45 -4.70 -0.13
C ARG A 223 -20.39 -4.91 0.93
N VAL A 224 -20.21 -4.00 1.89
CA VAL A 224 -19.30 -4.19 3.04
C VAL A 224 -19.64 -5.49 3.79
N LEU A 225 -20.91 -5.69 4.12
CA LEU A 225 -21.36 -6.90 4.81
C LEU A 225 -21.13 -8.16 3.96
N GLU A 226 -21.42 -8.10 2.66
CA GLU A 226 -21.20 -9.22 1.74
C GLU A 226 -19.72 -9.63 1.66
N VAL A 227 -18.83 -8.65 1.46
CA VAL A 227 -17.40 -8.93 1.30
C VAL A 227 -16.71 -9.32 2.59
N ASN A 228 -17.17 -8.79 3.73
CA ASN A 228 -16.66 -9.20 5.04
C ASN A 228 -17.08 -10.65 5.34
N ARG A 229 -18.28 -11.06 4.94
CA ARG A 229 -18.77 -12.45 5.12
C ARG A 229 -18.05 -13.46 4.24
N ASN A 230 -17.75 -13.11 2.98
CA ASN A 230 -17.16 -14.07 2.03
C ASN A 230 -15.62 -14.02 1.95
N GLY A 231 -14.99 -12.97 2.50
CA GLY A 231 -13.53 -12.79 2.48
C GLY A 231 -12.93 -12.62 1.08
N LYS A 232 -13.74 -12.33 0.05
CA LYS A 232 -13.32 -12.29 -1.36
C LYS A 232 -12.80 -10.92 -1.80
N ARG A 233 -12.97 -9.87 -0.99
CA ARG A 233 -12.42 -8.54 -1.29
C ARG A 233 -10.90 -8.57 -1.11
N LEU A 234 -10.18 -8.21 -2.16
CA LEU A 234 -8.72 -8.27 -2.22
C LEU A 234 -8.17 -6.91 -2.67
N LEU A 235 -7.92 -6.02 -1.70
CA LEU A 235 -7.52 -4.62 -1.95
C LEU A 235 -6.06 -4.45 -2.41
N GLY A 236 -5.32 -5.55 -2.43
CA GLY A 236 -3.96 -5.66 -2.91
C GLY A 236 -3.01 -6.22 -1.86
N ILE A 237 -1.76 -6.36 -2.28
CA ILE A 237 -0.65 -6.87 -1.47
C ILE A 237 0.57 -5.99 -1.71
N PHE A 238 1.58 -6.11 -0.84
CA PHE A 238 2.70 -5.20 -0.85
C PHE A 238 4.05 -5.91 -1.00
N PHE A 239 4.94 -5.28 -1.74
CA PHE A 239 6.32 -5.74 -1.91
C PHE A 239 7.29 -4.59 -1.70
N ARG A 240 8.37 -4.83 -0.95
CA ARG A 240 9.57 -3.99 -1.01
C ARG A 240 10.31 -4.31 -2.31
N VAL A 241 10.60 -3.30 -3.11
CA VAL A 241 11.44 -3.39 -4.30
C VAL A 241 12.61 -2.42 -4.13
N ALA A 242 13.84 -2.92 -4.27
CA ALA A 242 15.05 -2.14 -4.23
C ALA A 242 15.88 -2.35 -5.50
N PHE A 243 16.47 -1.27 -6.01
CA PHE A 243 17.26 -1.26 -7.23
C PHE A 243 18.74 -1.05 -6.90
N TYR A 244 19.64 -1.80 -7.55
CA TYR A 244 21.08 -1.62 -7.41
C TYR A 244 21.78 -1.78 -8.76
N GLY A 245 22.72 -0.91 -9.08
CA GLY A 245 23.44 -0.87 -10.34
C GLY A 245 23.49 0.54 -10.93
N GLN A 246 24.50 1.33 -10.52
CA GLN A 246 24.64 2.74 -10.89
C GLN A 246 24.63 2.98 -12.41
N ASN A 247 25.27 2.10 -13.18
CA ASN A 247 25.38 2.22 -14.64
C ASN A 247 24.04 2.02 -15.39
N ASN A 248 23.07 1.37 -14.75
CA ASN A 248 21.77 1.06 -15.37
C ASN A 248 20.65 1.92 -14.77
N PHE A 249 20.59 1.99 -13.45
CA PHE A 249 19.50 2.62 -12.71
C PHE A 249 19.74 4.10 -12.42
N GLU A 250 20.97 4.60 -12.57
CA GLU A 250 21.33 6.01 -12.39
C GLU A 250 20.82 6.59 -11.06
N GLU A 251 19.81 7.46 -11.09
CA GLU A 251 19.20 8.04 -9.90
C GLU A 251 18.44 7.01 -9.05
N GLU A 252 18.01 5.89 -9.63
CA GLU A 252 17.29 4.83 -8.92
C GLU A 252 18.22 3.88 -8.16
N ASP A 253 19.54 3.95 -8.37
CA ASP A 253 20.50 3.10 -7.67
C ASP A 253 20.45 3.31 -6.15
N GLY A 254 20.17 2.22 -5.42
CA GLY A 254 20.04 2.19 -3.97
C GLY A 254 18.69 2.66 -3.43
N LYS A 255 17.78 3.15 -4.28
CA LYS A 255 16.43 3.53 -3.86
C LYS A 255 15.58 2.29 -3.57
N GLN A 256 14.69 2.44 -2.59
CA GLN A 256 13.76 1.39 -2.18
C GLN A 256 12.34 1.92 -2.10
N TYR A 257 11.40 1.10 -2.54
CA TYR A 257 9.99 1.44 -2.62
C TYR A 257 9.15 0.32 -2.03
N ILE A 258 7.98 0.69 -1.52
CA ILE A 258 6.88 -0.26 -1.37
C ILE A 258 6.02 -0.17 -2.62
N TYR A 259 5.77 -1.32 -3.26
CA TYR A 259 4.87 -1.51 -4.38
C TYR A 259 3.57 -2.12 -3.87
N LYS A 260 2.44 -1.58 -4.31
CA LYS A 260 1.11 -2.15 -4.11
C LYS A 260 0.66 -2.87 -5.38
N GLU A 261 0.46 -4.16 -5.28
CA GLU A 261 0.05 -5.03 -6.39
C GLU A 261 -1.42 -5.47 -6.26
N PRO A 262 -2.09 -5.73 -7.40
CA PRO A 262 -3.50 -6.09 -7.40
C PRO A 262 -3.75 -7.47 -6.78
N LYS A 263 -4.86 -7.59 -6.06
CA LYS A 263 -5.42 -8.88 -5.61
C LYS A 263 -4.41 -9.76 -4.86
N LEU A 264 -3.98 -10.86 -5.47
CA LEU A 264 -3.13 -11.91 -4.90
C LEU A 264 -1.87 -12.16 -5.75
N THR A 265 -1.35 -11.12 -6.42
CA THR A 265 -0.12 -11.21 -7.22
C THR A 265 0.98 -11.97 -6.48
N GLN A 266 1.63 -12.93 -7.11
CA GLN A 266 2.65 -13.72 -6.41
C GLN A 266 4.01 -13.02 -6.44
N LEU A 267 4.90 -13.36 -5.50
CA LEU A 267 6.28 -12.85 -5.50
C LEU A 267 6.97 -13.15 -6.83
N SER A 268 6.74 -14.34 -7.39
CA SER A 268 7.23 -14.75 -8.71
C SER A 268 6.72 -13.85 -9.83
N GLU A 269 5.43 -13.52 -9.82
CA GLU A 269 4.77 -12.70 -10.85
C GLU A 269 5.36 -11.29 -10.91
N ILE A 270 5.44 -10.59 -9.77
CA ILE A 270 6.07 -9.26 -9.75
C ILE A 270 7.56 -9.33 -10.10
N SER A 271 8.28 -10.34 -9.61
CA SER A 271 9.72 -10.48 -9.88
C SER A 271 10.00 -10.71 -11.35
N GLN A 272 9.23 -11.58 -12.01
CA GLN A 272 9.32 -11.83 -13.44
C GLN A 272 8.92 -10.61 -14.26
N ARG A 273 7.85 -9.90 -13.88
CA ARG A 273 7.43 -8.67 -14.57
C ARG A 273 8.51 -7.59 -14.51
N LEU A 274 9.11 -7.37 -13.34
CA LEU A 274 10.22 -6.40 -13.21
C LEU A 274 11.45 -6.86 -13.98
N GLN A 275 11.83 -8.13 -13.88
CA GLN A 275 12.95 -8.68 -14.64
C GLN A 275 12.75 -8.54 -16.14
N TYR A 276 11.53 -8.80 -16.65
CA TYR A 276 11.19 -8.63 -18.06
C TYR A 276 11.25 -7.16 -18.50
N THR A 277 10.67 -6.26 -17.69
CA THR A 277 10.63 -4.81 -17.99
C THR A 277 12.04 -4.25 -18.10
N TYR A 278 12.89 -4.49 -17.11
CA TYR A 278 14.26 -3.98 -17.12
C TYR A 278 15.19 -4.81 -18.02
N GLY A 279 14.91 -6.08 -18.26
CA GLY A 279 15.63 -6.92 -19.22
C GLY A 279 15.42 -6.45 -20.66
N THR A 280 14.21 -6.01 -21.00
CA THR A 280 13.91 -5.38 -22.30
C THR A 280 14.69 -4.06 -22.48
N LYS A 281 14.92 -3.32 -21.38
CA LYS A 281 15.63 -2.04 -21.41
C LYS A 281 17.16 -2.18 -21.43
N TYR A 282 17.72 -3.10 -20.63
CA TYR A 282 19.16 -3.20 -20.38
C TYR A 282 19.81 -4.48 -20.94
N GLY A 283 19.05 -5.40 -21.52
CA GLY A 283 19.48 -6.74 -21.87
C GLY A 283 19.18 -7.74 -20.75
N SER A 284 18.50 -8.84 -21.07
CA SER A 284 18.05 -9.86 -20.11
C SER A 284 19.22 -10.50 -19.35
N GLU A 285 20.37 -10.64 -20.01
CA GLU A 285 21.61 -11.15 -19.43
C GLU A 285 22.20 -10.20 -18.37
N ASN A 286 21.88 -8.91 -18.43
CA ASN A 286 22.41 -7.87 -17.55
C ASN A 286 21.54 -7.63 -16.31
N VAL A 287 20.37 -8.27 -16.20
CA VAL A 287 19.45 -8.11 -15.06
C VAL A 287 19.45 -9.35 -14.16
N ARG A 288 19.58 -9.14 -12.86
CA ARG A 288 19.59 -10.20 -11.84
C ARG A 288 18.61 -9.90 -10.70
N LEU A 289 17.96 -10.94 -10.20
CA LEU A 289 17.10 -10.86 -9.03
C LEU A 289 17.89 -11.25 -7.78
N ILE A 290 17.79 -10.43 -6.73
CA ILE A 290 18.29 -10.78 -5.40
C ILE A 290 17.15 -11.46 -4.64
N GLN A 291 17.31 -12.74 -4.35
CA GLN A 291 16.29 -13.56 -3.69
C GLN A 291 16.28 -13.39 -2.16
N GLU A 292 17.44 -13.08 -1.58
CA GLU A 292 17.57 -12.88 -0.14
C GLU A 292 16.89 -11.57 0.28
N SER A 293 16.15 -11.58 1.39
CA SER A 293 15.45 -10.40 1.90
C SER A 293 16.34 -9.46 2.73
N GLY A 294 17.52 -9.93 3.12
CA GLY A 294 18.46 -9.21 3.97
C GLY A 294 19.05 -7.94 3.37
N LYS A 295 19.89 -7.26 4.15
CA LYS A 295 20.62 -6.06 3.69
C LYS A 295 21.66 -6.48 2.65
N VAL A 296 21.58 -5.89 1.45
CA VAL A 296 22.50 -6.20 0.35
C VAL A 296 23.87 -5.56 0.59
N ASN A 297 24.93 -6.36 0.50
CA ASN A 297 26.30 -5.85 0.48
C ASN A 297 26.65 -5.36 -0.93
N ARG A 298 26.57 -4.04 -1.13
CA ARG A 298 26.80 -3.41 -2.44
C ARG A 298 28.21 -3.65 -3.00
N LYS A 299 29.19 -4.00 -2.15
CA LYS A 299 30.57 -4.27 -2.57
C LYS A 299 30.73 -5.63 -3.27
N GLU A 300 29.79 -6.54 -3.07
CA GLU A 300 29.80 -7.89 -3.65
C GLU A 300 29.02 -7.97 -4.98
N LEU A 301 28.35 -6.87 -5.37
CA LEU A 301 27.60 -6.79 -6.62
C LEU A 301 28.54 -6.47 -7.79
N ASP A 302 28.31 -7.09 -8.94
CA ASP A 302 29.00 -6.75 -10.19
C ASP A 302 28.51 -5.37 -10.68
N PRO A 303 29.39 -4.35 -10.80
CA PRO A 303 29.00 -3.01 -11.27
C PRO A 303 28.43 -2.97 -12.69
N LYS A 304 28.59 -4.04 -13.49
CA LYS A 304 28.06 -4.14 -14.86
C LYS A 304 26.61 -4.63 -14.91
N LEU A 305 26.08 -5.16 -13.81
CA LEU A 305 24.76 -5.77 -13.75
C LEU A 305 23.76 -4.88 -13.00
N ALA A 306 22.50 -4.98 -13.42
CA ALA A 306 21.35 -4.38 -12.78
C ALA A 306 20.69 -5.41 -11.84
N TYR A 307 20.67 -5.13 -10.55
CA TYR A 307 20.06 -5.99 -9.54
C TYR A 307 18.74 -5.42 -9.04
N ILE A 308 17.74 -6.29 -8.91
CA ILE A 308 16.44 -5.96 -8.34
C ILE A 308 16.17 -6.91 -7.18
N GLN A 309 15.97 -6.36 -5.99
CA GLN A 309 15.60 -7.13 -4.81
C GLN A 309 14.10 -6.97 -4.56
N VAL A 310 13.35 -8.07 -4.55
CA VAL A 310 11.90 -8.08 -4.32
C VAL A 310 11.61 -8.87 -3.05
N THR A 311 10.81 -8.31 -2.16
CA THR A 311 10.49 -8.96 -0.88
C THR A 311 9.05 -8.68 -0.51
N TYR A 312 8.29 -9.73 -0.22
CA TYR A 312 6.92 -9.60 0.29
C TYR A 312 6.92 -8.88 1.64
N VAL A 313 5.99 -7.94 1.82
CA VAL A 313 5.79 -7.23 3.07
C VAL A 313 4.31 -7.19 3.44
N GLN A 314 4.04 -7.06 4.73
CA GLN A 314 2.68 -6.88 5.25
C GLN A 314 2.54 -5.50 5.90
N PRO A 315 1.35 -4.87 5.89
CA PRO A 315 1.10 -3.71 6.73
C PRO A 315 1.48 -4.00 8.20
N TYR A 316 2.19 -3.06 8.82
CA TYR A 316 2.62 -3.15 10.20
C TYR A 316 1.81 -2.16 11.05
N PHE A 317 1.33 -2.64 12.19
CA PHE A 317 0.59 -1.89 13.19
C PHE A 317 1.22 -2.12 14.55
N ASP A 318 1.43 -1.06 15.32
CA ASP A 318 1.76 -1.19 16.75
C ASP A 318 0.56 -1.68 17.57
N GLU A 319 0.73 -1.87 18.88
CA GLU A 319 -0.34 -2.38 19.76
C GLU A 319 -1.59 -1.51 19.72
N GLN A 320 -1.43 -0.18 19.76
CA GLN A 320 -2.54 0.76 19.74
C GLN A 320 -3.27 0.74 18.38
N GLU A 321 -2.53 0.72 17.27
CA GLU A 321 -3.13 0.62 15.94
C GLU A 321 -3.86 -0.70 15.73
N ARG A 322 -3.37 -1.81 16.30
CA ARG A 322 -4.04 -3.13 16.20
C ARG A 322 -5.39 -3.16 16.91
N GLU A 323 -5.52 -2.48 18.04
CA GLU A 323 -6.80 -2.35 18.74
C GLU A 323 -7.80 -1.50 17.95
N GLN A 324 -7.34 -0.50 17.22
CA GLN A 324 -8.18 0.40 16.43
C GLN A 324 -8.58 -0.19 15.06
N ARG A 325 -7.68 -0.97 14.42
CA ARG A 325 -7.86 -1.50 13.07
C ARG A 325 -8.32 -2.95 13.11
N THR A 326 -9.61 -3.11 13.37
CA THR A 326 -10.23 -4.43 13.59
C THR A 326 -10.68 -5.10 12.30
N THR A 327 -10.94 -4.33 11.24
CA THR A 327 -11.46 -4.86 9.97
C THR A 327 -10.37 -4.99 8.90
N TYR A 328 -10.61 -5.88 7.92
CA TYR A 328 -9.74 -6.01 6.74
C TYR A 328 -9.56 -4.68 6.00
N PHE A 329 -10.61 -3.86 5.87
CA PHE A 329 -10.51 -2.56 5.20
C PHE A 329 -9.56 -1.62 5.94
N GLU A 330 -9.70 -1.49 7.26
CA GLU A 330 -8.84 -0.64 8.09
C GLU A 330 -7.38 -1.11 8.05
N GLN A 331 -7.15 -2.41 7.95
CA GLN A 331 -5.81 -2.98 7.82
C GLN A 331 -5.20 -2.82 6.40
N GLN A 332 -5.97 -2.32 5.42
CA GLN A 332 -5.56 -2.14 4.02
C GLN A 332 -5.76 -0.70 3.51
N HIS A 333 -6.17 0.21 4.39
CA HIS A 333 -6.46 1.59 4.06
C HIS A 333 -5.73 2.56 5.00
N ASN A 334 -5.13 3.59 4.42
CA ASN A 334 -4.25 4.52 5.11
C ASN A 334 -3.12 3.81 5.88
N VAL A 335 -2.47 2.85 5.22
CA VAL A 335 -1.33 2.10 5.74
C VAL A 335 -0.01 2.69 5.26
N ARG A 336 0.95 2.86 6.18
CA ARG A 336 2.23 3.54 5.91
C ARG A 336 3.46 2.76 6.38
N ASN A 337 3.28 1.89 7.37
CA ASN A 337 4.32 1.04 7.89
C ASN A 337 4.14 -0.38 7.35
N PHE A 338 5.23 -1.04 7.02
CA PHE A 338 5.26 -2.38 6.47
C PHE A 338 6.33 -3.22 7.15
N VAL A 339 6.12 -4.52 7.31
CA VAL A 339 7.07 -5.43 7.94
C VAL A 339 7.36 -6.61 7.03
N PHE A 340 8.62 -7.05 7.04
CA PHE A 340 9.01 -8.39 6.60
C PHE A 340 9.93 -9.02 7.64
N GLU A 341 10.01 -10.35 7.59
CA GLU A 341 10.77 -11.16 8.51
C GLU A 341 11.93 -11.84 7.77
N THR A 342 13.13 -11.82 8.36
CA THR A 342 14.31 -12.50 7.84
C THR A 342 14.81 -13.48 8.90
N PRO A 343 14.74 -14.81 8.65
CA PRO A 343 15.29 -15.79 9.56
C PRO A 343 16.82 -15.79 9.45
N PHE A 344 17.50 -15.97 10.57
CA PHE A 344 18.95 -16.12 10.61
C PHE A 344 19.39 -16.93 11.82
N THR A 345 20.64 -17.38 11.81
CA THR A 345 21.31 -18.05 12.93
C THR A 345 22.58 -17.27 13.28
N PRO A 346 23.11 -17.36 14.51
CA PRO A 346 24.39 -16.74 14.86
C PRO A 346 25.55 -17.19 13.97
N GLY A 347 25.48 -18.40 13.40
CA GLY A 347 26.44 -18.93 12.43
C GLY A 347 26.29 -18.39 11.01
N GLY A 348 25.39 -17.43 10.76
CA GLY A 348 25.22 -16.76 9.47
C GLY A 348 24.30 -17.49 8.47
N ARG A 349 23.85 -18.70 8.77
CA ARG A 349 22.85 -19.42 7.95
C ARG A 349 21.46 -18.82 8.17
N ALA A 350 20.61 -18.84 7.14
CA ALA A 350 19.23 -18.37 7.26
C ALA A 350 18.35 -19.26 8.17
N ARG A 351 18.55 -20.59 8.10
CA ARG A 351 17.80 -21.58 8.88
C ARG A 351 18.73 -22.44 9.73
N GLY A 352 18.29 -22.77 10.94
CA GLY A 352 18.97 -23.66 11.88
C GLY A 352 17.97 -24.43 12.74
N ASP A 353 18.49 -25.09 13.77
CA ASP A 353 17.65 -25.75 14.78
C ASP A 353 16.86 -24.72 15.59
N ILE A 354 15.77 -25.17 16.23
CA ILE A 354 14.85 -24.30 16.98
C ILE A 354 15.59 -23.44 18.01
N GLU A 355 16.56 -24.02 18.72
CA GLU A 355 17.36 -23.33 19.76
C GLU A 355 18.34 -22.30 19.19
N GLU A 356 18.64 -22.33 17.88
CA GLU A 356 19.54 -21.41 17.20
C GLU A 356 18.83 -20.47 16.23
N GLN A 357 17.51 -20.61 16.06
CA GLN A 357 16.75 -19.87 15.06
C GLN A 357 16.38 -18.49 15.57
N TRP A 358 17.04 -17.47 15.05
CA TRP A 358 16.68 -16.06 15.28
C TRP A 358 15.80 -15.55 14.15
N LYS A 359 15.08 -14.46 14.44
CA LYS A 359 14.24 -13.77 13.46
C LYS A 359 14.42 -12.27 13.55
N ARG A 360 14.74 -11.62 12.43
CA ARG A 360 14.78 -10.17 12.34
C ARG A 360 13.48 -9.65 11.73
N LYS A 361 12.76 -8.80 12.45
CA LYS A 361 11.61 -8.05 11.90
C LYS A 361 12.09 -6.68 11.45
N THR A 362 11.89 -6.37 10.17
CA THR A 362 12.28 -5.09 9.58
C THR A 362 11.05 -4.29 9.23
N ILE A 363 10.86 -3.15 9.90
CA ILE A 363 9.75 -2.22 9.65
C ILE A 363 10.21 -1.11 8.71
N LEU A 364 9.45 -0.91 7.65
CA LEU A 364 9.65 0.06 6.58
C LEU A 364 8.55 1.12 6.66
N THR A 365 8.92 2.40 6.64
CA THR A 365 7.97 3.51 6.64
C THR A 365 8.05 4.28 5.33
N THR A 366 6.95 4.36 4.61
CA THR A 366 6.85 5.09 3.34
C THR A 366 6.65 6.60 3.54
N SER A 367 6.97 7.38 2.51
CA SER A 367 6.75 8.84 2.52
C SER A 367 5.26 9.25 2.60
N HIS A 368 4.37 8.39 2.09
CA HIS A 368 2.91 8.59 1.99
C HIS A 368 2.19 7.29 2.36
N SER A 369 0.93 7.38 2.76
CA SER A 369 0.10 6.20 3.06
C SER A 369 -0.50 5.60 1.79
N PHE A 370 -0.74 4.29 1.76
CA PHE A 370 -1.54 3.64 0.73
C PHE A 370 -3.03 3.60 1.09
N PRO A 371 -3.95 3.67 0.10
CA PRO A 371 -3.70 3.98 -1.31
C PRO A 371 -3.24 5.43 -1.50
N TYR A 372 -2.55 5.68 -2.61
CA TYR A 372 -2.08 7.01 -3.01
C TYR A 372 -2.32 7.22 -4.51
N VAL A 373 -1.97 8.38 -5.08
CA VAL A 373 -2.01 8.60 -6.54
C VAL A 373 -0.95 7.78 -7.30
N LYS A 374 -0.08 7.06 -6.57
CA LYS A 374 0.97 6.18 -7.10
C LYS A 374 0.88 4.79 -6.48
N LYS A 375 1.23 3.77 -7.27
CA LYS A 375 1.33 2.36 -6.81
C LYS A 375 2.62 2.02 -6.11
N ARG A 376 3.69 2.79 -6.32
CA ARG A 376 4.92 2.67 -5.56
C ARG A 376 5.22 3.95 -4.78
N ILE A 377 5.67 3.79 -3.55
CA ILE A 377 5.96 4.91 -2.65
C ILE A 377 7.35 4.69 -2.03
N PRO A 378 8.24 5.69 -2.07
CA PRO A 378 9.60 5.54 -1.56
C PRO A 378 9.59 5.34 -0.05
N ILE A 379 10.50 4.46 0.40
CA ILE A 379 10.76 4.21 1.81
C ILE A 379 11.62 5.35 2.35
N THR A 380 11.20 5.92 3.47
CA THR A 380 11.85 7.07 4.12
C THR A 380 12.55 6.70 5.42
N SER A 381 12.15 5.60 6.04
CA SER A 381 12.76 5.09 7.26
C SER A 381 12.68 3.57 7.28
N MET A 382 13.70 2.96 7.89
CA MET A 382 13.79 1.53 8.11
C MET A 382 14.34 1.32 9.52
N ARG A 383 13.65 0.49 10.30
CA ARG A 383 14.12 0.04 11.62
C ARG A 383 13.98 -1.46 11.72
N SER A 384 14.82 -2.10 12.51
CA SER A 384 14.74 -3.54 12.73
C SER A 384 14.98 -3.88 14.18
N PHE A 385 14.34 -4.94 14.63
CA PHE A 385 14.63 -5.59 15.90
C PHE A 385 14.72 -7.09 15.69
N GLU A 386 15.42 -7.76 16.59
CA GLU A 386 15.72 -9.18 16.51
C GLU A 386 14.99 -9.89 17.65
N LEU A 387 14.48 -11.06 17.31
CA LEU A 387 13.88 -12.00 18.23
C LEU A 387 14.84 -13.15 18.45
N LYS A 388 15.12 -13.43 19.72
CA LYS A 388 15.83 -14.61 20.19
C LYS A 388 15.01 -15.88 19.91
N PRO A 389 15.62 -17.07 19.93
CA PRO A 389 14.94 -18.33 19.66
C PRO A 389 13.62 -18.55 20.43
N ILE A 390 13.61 -18.32 21.76
CA ILE A 390 12.38 -18.43 22.56
C ILE A 390 11.31 -17.37 22.18
N GLU A 391 11.74 -16.17 21.76
CA GLU A 391 10.82 -15.11 21.31
C GLU A 391 10.27 -15.41 19.92
N VAL A 392 11.03 -16.12 19.06
CA VAL A 392 10.54 -16.67 17.79
C VAL A 392 9.44 -17.70 18.05
N ALA A 393 9.66 -18.63 18.98
CA ALA A 393 8.65 -19.61 19.38
C ALA A 393 7.38 -18.93 19.91
N LEU A 394 7.52 -17.92 20.77
CA LEU A 394 6.41 -17.14 21.29
C LEU A 394 5.62 -16.44 20.17
N ASP A 395 6.31 -15.77 19.25
CA ASP A 395 5.70 -15.04 18.14
C ASP A 395 4.95 -15.99 17.17
N GLU A 396 5.54 -17.13 16.82
CA GLU A 396 4.89 -18.12 15.95
C GLU A 396 3.70 -18.81 16.61
N MET A 397 3.82 -19.18 17.89
CA MET A 397 2.72 -19.80 18.62
C MET A 397 1.58 -18.81 18.88
N THR A 398 1.89 -17.54 19.12
CA THR A 398 0.87 -16.48 19.24
C THR A 398 0.14 -16.29 17.91
N ALA A 399 0.87 -16.22 16.78
CA ALA A 399 0.25 -16.12 15.46
C ALA A 399 -0.65 -17.33 15.17
N LYS A 400 -0.21 -18.54 15.51
CA LYS A 400 -0.99 -19.77 15.35
C LYS A 400 -2.25 -19.79 16.21
N CYS A 401 -2.18 -19.33 17.46
CA CYS A 401 -3.35 -19.17 18.33
C CYS A 401 -4.34 -18.17 17.72
N ASN A 402 -3.86 -17.00 17.27
CA ASN A 402 -4.72 -15.99 16.66
C ASN A 402 -5.42 -16.51 15.39
N GLU A 403 -4.71 -17.29 14.55
CA GLU A 403 -5.33 -17.93 13.38
C GLU A 403 -6.45 -18.92 13.76
N LEU A 404 -6.23 -19.77 14.77
CA LEU A 404 -7.23 -20.73 15.25
C LEU A 404 -8.42 -20.02 15.92
N GLU A 405 -8.15 -19.04 16.76
CA GLU A 405 -9.17 -18.25 17.45
C GLU A 405 -10.13 -17.59 16.46
N GLN A 406 -9.61 -16.97 15.40
CA GLN A 406 -10.42 -16.38 14.33
C GLN A 406 -11.31 -17.41 13.61
N LEU A 407 -10.91 -18.68 13.54
CA LEU A 407 -11.72 -19.74 12.95
C LEU A 407 -12.78 -20.27 13.92
N VAL A 408 -12.44 -20.34 15.21
CA VAL A 408 -13.34 -20.80 16.28
C VAL A 408 -14.47 -19.79 16.54
N ILE A 409 -14.18 -18.49 16.52
CA ILE A 409 -15.18 -17.43 16.77
C ILE A 409 -15.97 -17.02 15.52
N ALA A 410 -15.67 -17.61 14.36
CA ALA A 410 -16.31 -17.24 13.11
C ALA A 410 -17.81 -17.58 13.12
N GLU A 411 -18.68 -16.62 12.81
CA GLU A 411 -20.14 -16.87 12.67
C GLU A 411 -20.46 -17.98 11.65
N ARG A 412 -19.61 -18.13 10.63
CA ARG A 412 -19.69 -19.22 9.64
C ARG A 412 -18.32 -19.84 9.47
N VAL A 413 -18.23 -21.12 9.82
CA VAL A 413 -16.99 -21.88 9.78
C VAL A 413 -16.73 -22.40 8.37
N ASP A 414 -15.58 -22.04 7.79
CA ASP A 414 -15.04 -22.74 6.63
C ASP A 414 -14.39 -24.04 7.11
N LEU A 415 -15.13 -25.14 7.00
CA LEU A 415 -14.70 -26.46 7.48
C LEU A 415 -13.34 -26.88 6.89
N LYS A 416 -13.07 -26.59 5.62
CA LYS A 416 -11.80 -26.97 4.98
C LYS A 416 -10.65 -26.16 5.55
N LYS A 417 -10.84 -24.85 5.73
CA LYS A 417 -9.83 -23.97 6.34
C LYS A 417 -9.57 -24.33 7.80
N LEU A 418 -10.63 -24.64 8.56
CA LEU A 418 -10.54 -25.14 9.93
C LEU A 418 -9.71 -26.43 9.98
N GLN A 419 -10.09 -27.44 9.20
CA GLN A 419 -9.41 -28.74 9.14
C GLN A 419 -7.94 -28.59 8.74
N LEU A 420 -7.62 -27.75 7.75
CA LEU A 420 -6.25 -27.50 7.32
C LEU A 420 -5.38 -26.91 8.45
N ARG A 421 -5.91 -25.91 9.16
CA ARG A 421 -5.17 -25.24 10.25
C ARG A 421 -5.08 -26.10 11.50
N LEU A 422 -6.14 -26.82 11.83
CA LEU A 422 -6.17 -27.77 12.94
C LEU A 422 -5.20 -28.92 12.70
N GLN A 423 -5.23 -29.55 11.52
CA GLN A 423 -4.29 -30.62 11.15
C GLN A 423 -2.84 -30.14 11.21
N GLY A 424 -2.53 -28.96 10.65
CA GLY A 424 -1.20 -28.34 10.73
C GLY A 424 -0.78 -27.87 12.14
N SER A 425 -1.65 -28.06 13.13
CA SER A 425 -1.41 -27.73 14.54
C SER A 425 -1.20 -29.00 15.38
N VAL A 426 -2.08 -30.00 15.25
CA VAL A 426 -2.05 -31.22 16.08
C VAL A 426 -1.40 -32.42 15.41
N SER A 427 -1.36 -32.47 14.07
CA SER A 427 -0.85 -33.61 13.28
C SER A 427 0.22 -33.14 12.29
N VAL A 428 1.30 -32.58 12.83
CA VAL A 428 2.39 -32.03 12.01
C VAL A 428 3.26 -33.17 11.46
N GLN A 429 3.38 -33.25 10.12
CA GLN A 429 4.12 -34.33 9.45
C GLN A 429 5.47 -33.90 8.86
N VAL A 430 5.65 -32.60 8.57
CA VAL A 430 6.81 -32.09 7.81
C VAL A 430 7.70 -31.17 8.65
N ASN A 431 7.11 -30.34 9.50
CA ASN A 431 7.82 -29.41 10.37
C ASN A 431 7.91 -29.99 11.80
N ALA A 432 8.84 -29.49 12.62
CA ALA A 432 9.05 -29.96 14.00
C ALA A 432 7.80 -29.81 14.90
N GLY A 433 6.89 -28.89 14.56
CA GLY A 433 5.60 -28.72 15.23
C GLY A 433 5.65 -28.01 16.59
N PRO A 434 4.49 -27.67 17.18
CA PRO A 434 4.42 -26.94 18.45
C PRO A 434 5.15 -27.62 19.63
N LEU A 435 5.12 -28.95 19.71
CA LEU A 435 5.79 -29.70 20.77
C LEU A 435 7.30 -29.50 20.77
N ALA A 436 7.92 -29.27 19.61
CA ALA A 436 9.36 -29.04 19.54
C ALA A 436 9.75 -27.70 20.20
N TYR A 437 8.89 -26.68 20.13
CA TYR A 437 9.08 -25.44 20.88
C TYR A 437 8.95 -25.66 22.39
N ALA A 438 7.97 -26.45 22.83
CA ALA A 438 7.81 -26.78 24.25
C ALA A 438 9.03 -27.56 24.79
N LYS A 439 9.51 -28.58 24.06
CA LYS A 439 10.70 -29.35 24.45
C LYS A 439 11.97 -28.49 24.49
N ALA A 440 12.15 -27.62 23.51
CA ALA A 440 13.33 -26.75 23.43
C ALA A 440 13.38 -25.69 24.54
N PHE A 441 12.23 -25.14 24.95
CA PHE A 441 12.20 -23.93 25.78
C PHE A 441 11.49 -24.05 27.14
N LEU A 442 10.70 -25.10 27.37
CA LEU A 442 9.86 -25.25 28.56
C LEU A 442 10.21 -26.45 29.46
N GLU A 443 11.13 -27.33 29.04
CA GLU A 443 11.67 -28.38 29.92
C GLU A 443 12.48 -27.79 31.08
N ASP A 444 12.38 -28.38 32.28
CA ASP A 444 13.05 -27.90 33.49
C ASP A 444 14.55 -27.68 33.32
N SER A 445 15.19 -28.57 32.55
CA SER A 445 16.63 -28.50 32.26
C SER A 445 17.02 -27.25 31.47
N LYS A 446 16.07 -26.59 30.80
CA LYS A 446 16.28 -25.45 29.90
C LYS A 446 15.80 -24.12 30.48
N LEU A 447 14.91 -24.13 31.47
CA LEU A 447 14.26 -22.92 32.01
C LEU A 447 15.25 -21.84 32.48
N HIS A 448 16.36 -22.24 33.09
CA HIS A 448 17.37 -21.31 33.63
C HIS A 448 18.10 -20.50 32.55
N ASN A 449 18.01 -20.89 31.28
CA ASN A 449 18.63 -20.18 30.15
C ASN A 449 17.78 -19.00 29.64
N HIS A 450 16.56 -18.84 30.17
CA HIS A 450 15.58 -17.89 29.67
C HIS A 450 15.02 -17.00 30.79
N ALA A 451 14.55 -15.81 30.41
CA ALA A 451 13.91 -14.92 31.38
C ALA A 451 12.58 -15.50 31.84
N ALA A 452 12.34 -15.53 33.15
CA ALA A 452 11.14 -16.12 33.75
C ALA A 452 9.84 -15.57 33.15
N ASN A 453 9.77 -14.26 32.88
CA ASN A 453 8.59 -13.65 32.26
C ASN A 453 8.31 -14.19 30.85
N THR A 454 9.34 -14.42 30.04
CA THR A 454 9.18 -14.95 28.68
C THR A 454 8.74 -16.41 28.70
N VAL A 455 9.27 -17.19 29.64
CA VAL A 455 8.84 -18.57 29.90
C VAL A 455 7.36 -18.60 30.26
N GLU A 456 6.92 -17.79 31.23
CA GLU A 456 5.52 -17.76 31.65
C GLU A 456 4.56 -17.30 30.54
N LEU A 457 4.97 -16.34 29.71
CA LEU A 457 4.21 -15.95 28.52
C LEU A 457 4.07 -17.12 27.54
N LEU A 458 5.16 -17.84 27.27
CA LEU A 458 5.13 -18.99 26.36
C LEU A 458 4.26 -20.13 26.92
N ARG A 459 4.32 -20.41 28.22
CA ARG A 459 3.42 -21.35 28.91
C ARG A 459 1.96 -20.95 28.71
N GLY A 460 1.62 -19.69 28.98
CA GLY A 460 0.28 -19.15 28.78
C GLY A 460 -0.22 -19.30 27.34
N ILE A 461 0.64 -19.07 26.35
CA ILE A 461 0.31 -19.27 24.94
C ILE A 461 0.06 -20.76 24.62
N PHE A 462 0.83 -21.69 25.19
CA PHE A 462 0.55 -23.13 25.02
C PHE A 462 -0.77 -23.57 25.65
N ARG A 463 -1.13 -23.03 26.82
CA ARG A 463 -2.46 -23.27 27.42
C ARG A 463 -3.57 -22.82 26.48
N LYS A 464 -3.48 -21.58 25.98
CA LYS A 464 -4.44 -21.03 25.00
C LYS A 464 -4.48 -21.87 23.72
N PHE A 465 -3.33 -22.34 23.24
CA PHE A 465 -3.22 -23.16 22.05
C PHE A 465 -3.96 -24.49 22.20
N VAL A 466 -3.80 -25.20 23.32
CA VAL A 466 -4.50 -26.47 23.61
C VAL A 466 -6.01 -26.23 23.66
N ASP A 467 -6.48 -25.24 24.42
CA ASP A 467 -7.91 -24.87 24.51
C ASP A 467 -8.51 -24.55 23.13
N LEU A 468 -7.82 -23.78 22.29
CA LEU A 468 -8.27 -23.46 20.95
C LEU A 468 -8.30 -24.69 20.03
N CYS A 469 -7.32 -25.60 20.13
CA CYS A 469 -7.34 -26.86 19.38
C CYS A 469 -8.52 -27.74 19.80
N GLY A 470 -8.84 -27.83 21.10
CA GLY A 470 -10.01 -28.54 21.60
C GLY A 470 -11.31 -27.96 21.04
N LYS A 471 -11.51 -26.64 21.17
CA LYS A 471 -12.68 -25.96 20.59
C LYS A 471 -12.80 -26.15 19.07
N ALA A 472 -11.68 -26.12 18.36
CA ALA A 472 -11.66 -26.36 16.92
C ALA A 472 -12.04 -27.82 16.57
N LEU A 473 -11.67 -28.80 17.41
CA LEU A 473 -12.10 -30.19 17.26
C LEU A 473 -13.61 -30.32 17.50
N ASP A 474 -14.14 -29.73 18.57
CA ASP A 474 -15.58 -29.77 18.89
C ASP A 474 -16.42 -29.22 17.72
N ILE A 475 -16.00 -28.08 17.16
CA ILE A 475 -16.63 -27.48 15.98
C ILE A 475 -16.51 -28.41 14.76
N ASN A 476 -15.34 -29.01 14.55
CA ASN A 476 -15.12 -29.94 13.44
C ASN A 476 -16.04 -31.17 13.55
N GLU A 477 -16.20 -31.74 14.75
CA GLU A 477 -17.09 -32.88 15.02
C GLU A 477 -18.55 -32.58 14.65
N GLN A 478 -19.02 -31.37 14.96
CA GLN A 478 -20.38 -30.95 14.65
C GLN A 478 -20.65 -30.75 13.15
N LEU A 479 -19.60 -30.52 12.35
CA LEU A 479 -19.71 -30.11 10.95
C LEU A 479 -19.32 -31.20 9.94
N ILE A 480 -18.63 -32.24 10.37
CA ILE A 480 -18.19 -33.32 9.49
C ILE A 480 -19.35 -34.23 9.05
N THR A 481 -19.14 -34.92 7.93
CA THR A 481 -20.00 -36.01 7.47
C THR A 481 -19.37 -37.38 7.77
N SER A 482 -20.14 -38.47 7.65
CA SER A 482 -19.69 -39.83 8.03
C SER A 482 -18.39 -40.29 7.35
N ASN A 483 -18.11 -39.83 6.14
CA ASN A 483 -16.86 -40.12 5.41
C ASN A 483 -15.63 -39.40 5.99
N GLN A 484 -15.79 -38.43 6.89
CA GLN A 484 -14.70 -37.71 7.56
C GLN A 484 -14.53 -38.14 9.03
N GLN A 485 -15.34 -39.09 9.53
CA GLN A 485 -15.30 -39.53 10.93
C GLN A 485 -13.93 -40.08 11.34
N VAL A 486 -13.37 -41.00 10.54
CA VAL A 486 -12.04 -41.59 10.78
C VAL A 486 -10.94 -40.53 10.78
N TYR A 487 -11.06 -39.52 9.91
CA TYR A 487 -10.12 -38.41 9.87
C TYR A 487 -10.21 -37.55 11.14
N HIS A 488 -11.43 -37.26 11.61
CA HIS A 488 -11.64 -36.54 12.87
C HIS A 488 -11.09 -37.31 14.07
N GLU A 489 -11.38 -38.61 14.18
CA GLU A 489 -10.86 -39.47 15.26
C GLU A 489 -9.33 -39.46 15.29
N SER A 490 -8.68 -39.54 14.13
CA SER A 490 -7.22 -39.43 14.02
C SER A 490 -6.68 -38.08 14.49
N LEU A 491 -7.37 -36.96 14.17
CA LEU A 491 -7.00 -35.64 14.68
C LEU A 491 -7.18 -35.55 16.20
N ASN A 492 -8.26 -36.11 16.73
CA ASN A 492 -8.54 -36.13 18.16
C ASN A 492 -7.49 -36.95 18.93
N GLU A 493 -7.10 -38.12 18.43
CA GLU A 493 -6.01 -38.91 19.02
C GLU A 493 -4.67 -38.15 19.01
N CYS A 494 -4.36 -37.43 17.93
CA CYS A 494 -3.16 -36.60 17.85
C CYS A 494 -3.21 -35.45 18.86
N TYR A 495 -4.37 -34.80 19.00
CA TYR A 495 -4.60 -33.75 19.99
C TYR A 495 -4.43 -34.25 21.43
N ILE A 496 -5.05 -35.37 21.78
CA ILE A 496 -4.94 -35.97 23.13
C ILE A 496 -3.49 -36.29 23.46
N ARG A 497 -2.76 -36.87 22.51
CA ARG A 497 -1.32 -37.15 22.67
C ARG A 497 -0.51 -35.88 22.90
N MET A 498 -0.75 -34.85 22.08
CA MET A 498 -0.08 -33.56 22.17
C MET A 498 -0.36 -32.86 23.50
N ALA A 499 -1.62 -32.81 23.94
CA ALA A 499 -2.03 -32.23 25.21
C ALA A 499 -1.42 -33.00 26.41
N GLY A 500 -1.35 -34.33 26.32
CA GLY A 500 -0.69 -35.18 27.31
C GLY A 500 0.81 -34.91 27.42
N GLU A 501 1.53 -34.80 26.30
CA GLU A 501 2.96 -34.43 26.31
C GLU A 501 3.18 -33.01 26.84
N LEU A 502 2.34 -32.04 26.46
CA LEU A 502 2.42 -30.67 27.00
C LEU A 502 2.15 -30.64 28.50
N SER A 503 1.19 -31.42 29.00
CA SER A 503 0.92 -31.52 30.44
C SER A 503 2.14 -32.01 31.23
N GLN A 504 2.89 -32.95 30.66
CA GLN A 504 4.15 -33.44 31.27
C GLN A 504 5.25 -32.39 31.26
N ILE A 505 5.40 -31.63 30.17
CA ILE A 505 6.43 -30.57 30.06
C ILE A 505 6.10 -29.37 30.96
N LEU A 506 4.82 -29.01 31.07
CA LEU A 506 4.36 -27.85 31.84
C LEU A 506 4.18 -28.15 33.33
N HIS A 507 4.14 -29.42 33.73
CA HIS A 507 3.82 -29.90 35.08
C HIS A 507 2.44 -29.47 35.59
N GLU A 508 1.46 -29.41 34.68
CA GLU A 508 0.08 -29.05 34.98
C GLU A 508 -0.85 -29.75 33.99
N GLN A 509 -2.13 -29.91 34.36
CA GLN A 509 -3.13 -30.43 33.42
C GLN A 509 -3.58 -29.29 32.51
N VAL A 510 -3.31 -29.43 31.21
CA VAL A 510 -3.71 -28.47 30.15
C VAL A 510 -4.80 -29.01 29.24
#